data_AF-A0A8J5XTJ7-F1
#
_entry.id   AF-A0A8J5XTJ7-F1
#
_cell.length_a   1.000
_cell.length_b   1.000
_cell.length_c   1.000
_cell.angle_alpha   90.00
_cell.angle_beta   90.00
_cell.angle_gamma   90.00
#
_symmetry.space_group_name_H-M   'P 1'
#
loop_
_entity.id
_entity.type
_entity.pdbx_description
1 polymer ?
#
loop_
_entity_poly.entity_id
_entity_poly.type
_entity_poly.pdbx_seq_one_letter_code
_entity_poly.pdbx_strand_id
1 'polypeptide(L)'
;MGSVCATPPMAELPADVAKPVKELFDLMDADKDGMVVLPEAERFWASGKLGKFGKMSARAMFNEVDDDANKSISYTEWVNFWANVRESKEHQYTDEEIIEELNAMIKGEAWRDWDDGRSTSHAKEPGAGT
;
A
#
# COMPACT_ATOMS: atom_id res chain seq x y z
N MET A 1 34.10 17.28 8.36
CA MET A 1 33.62 16.01 7.76
C MET A 1 32.13 15.97 8.03
N GLY A 2 31.30 16.23 7.02
CA GLY A 2 29.86 16.51 7.19
C GLY A 2 29.07 15.22 7.41
N SER A 3 28.15 15.31 8.37
CA SER A 3 27.23 14.29 8.88
C SER A 3 26.83 13.16 7.94
N VAL A 4 26.92 11.96 8.49
CA VAL A 4 26.20 10.76 8.09
C VAL A 4 24.69 11.00 8.18
N CYS A 5 24.06 11.35 7.06
CA CYS A 5 22.63 11.12 6.90
C CYS A 5 22.49 9.65 6.48
N ALA A 6 22.48 8.74 7.46
CA ALA A 6 22.07 7.37 7.21
C ALA A 6 20.57 7.41 6.89
N THR A 7 20.24 7.61 5.63
CA THR A 7 18.94 7.23 5.09
C THR A 7 18.78 5.75 5.43
N PRO A 8 17.69 5.32 6.10
CA PRO A 8 17.44 3.89 6.24
C PRO A 8 17.47 3.29 4.83
N PRO A 9 17.98 2.06 4.65
CA PRO A 9 17.95 1.42 3.34
C PRO A 9 16.49 1.44 2.91
N MET A 10 16.17 2.22 1.86
CA MET A 10 14.88 2.11 1.19
C MET A 10 14.72 0.62 0.95
N ALA A 11 13.65 0.00 1.43
CA ALA A 11 13.46 -1.41 1.22
C ALA A 11 13.46 -1.64 -0.32
N GLU A 12 14.59 -2.13 -0.85
CA GLU A 12 14.83 -2.17 -2.28
C GLU A 12 14.04 -3.35 -2.83
N LEU A 13 12.82 -3.07 -3.28
CA LEU A 13 12.06 -4.04 -4.05
C LEU A 13 12.88 -4.44 -5.29
N PRO A 14 12.86 -5.74 -5.69
CA PRO A 14 13.46 -6.17 -6.94
C PRO A 14 12.93 -5.33 -8.10
N ALA A 15 13.77 -5.04 -9.09
CA ALA A 15 13.41 -4.18 -10.21
C ALA A 15 12.13 -4.66 -10.95
N ASP A 16 11.85 -5.96 -10.91
CA ASP A 16 10.67 -6.54 -11.55
C ASP A 16 9.39 -6.32 -10.75
N VAL A 17 9.46 -6.26 -9.42
CA VAL A 17 8.33 -5.90 -8.53
C VAL A 17 8.17 -4.38 -8.46
N ALA A 18 9.27 -3.63 -8.44
CA ALA A 18 9.26 -2.18 -8.35
C ALA A 18 8.53 -1.50 -9.53
N LYS A 19 8.57 -2.10 -10.73
CA LYS A 19 7.87 -1.60 -11.93
C LYS A 19 6.35 -1.52 -11.72
N PRO A 20 5.62 -2.62 -11.47
CA PRO A 20 4.17 -2.56 -11.25
C PRO A 20 3.79 -1.83 -9.97
N VAL A 21 4.63 -1.85 -8.93
CA VAL A 21 4.41 -1.04 -7.70
C VAL A 21 4.39 0.44 -8.04
N LYS A 22 5.37 0.92 -8.82
CA LYS A 22 5.42 2.32 -9.26
C LYS A 22 4.28 2.64 -10.23
N GLU A 23 3.99 1.74 -11.18
CA GLU A 23 2.93 1.95 -12.16
C GLU A 23 1.56 2.10 -11.49
N LEU A 24 1.24 1.24 -10.51
CA LEU A 24 0.00 1.34 -9.76
C LEU A 24 -0.07 2.67 -8.98
N PHE A 25 1.04 3.09 -8.35
CA PHE A 25 1.11 4.39 -7.66
C PHE A 25 0.86 5.56 -8.63
N ASP A 26 1.58 5.61 -9.75
CA ASP A 26 1.43 6.66 -10.77
C ASP A 26 0.02 6.70 -11.38
N LEU A 27 -0.72 5.59 -11.38
CA LEU A 27 -2.10 5.53 -11.86
C LEU A 27 -3.10 6.05 -10.84
N MET A 28 -2.82 5.88 -9.54
CA MET A 28 -3.63 6.41 -8.46
C MET A 28 -3.38 7.91 -8.24
N ASP A 29 -2.12 8.33 -8.33
CA ASP A 29 -1.67 9.72 -8.22
C ASP A 29 -2.12 10.51 -9.46
N ALA A 30 -3.31 11.13 -9.35
CA ALA A 30 -3.98 11.72 -10.49
C ALA A 30 -3.39 13.09 -10.86
N ASP A 31 -2.89 13.83 -9.86
CA ASP A 31 -2.27 15.13 -10.05
C ASP A 31 -0.73 15.10 -10.15
N LYS A 32 -0.12 13.95 -9.90
CA LYS A 32 1.33 13.69 -9.98
C LYS A 32 2.13 14.48 -8.96
N ASP A 33 1.58 14.72 -7.78
CA ASP A 33 2.26 15.41 -6.70
C ASP A 33 3.19 14.49 -5.88
N GLY A 34 3.16 13.19 -6.14
CA GLY A 34 3.97 12.18 -5.46
C GLY A 34 3.34 11.64 -4.17
N MET A 35 2.07 11.97 -3.92
CA MET A 35 1.24 11.46 -2.84
C MET A 35 -0.08 10.97 -3.41
N VAL A 36 -0.62 9.89 -2.84
CA VAL A 36 -1.98 9.43 -3.18
C VAL A 36 -2.88 9.80 -2.01
N VAL A 37 -3.83 10.70 -2.22
CA VAL A 37 -4.83 11.01 -1.20
C VAL A 37 -6.08 10.14 -1.35
N LEU A 38 -6.83 9.94 -0.26
CA LEU A 38 -8.01 9.07 -0.26
C LEU A 38 -9.01 9.35 -1.41
N PRO A 39 -9.34 10.62 -1.76
CA PRO A 39 -10.21 10.91 -2.90
C PRO A 39 -9.68 10.44 -4.26
N GLU A 40 -8.36 10.42 -4.45
CA GLU A 40 -7.74 9.97 -5.70
C GLU A 40 -7.80 8.46 -5.82
N ALA A 41 -7.45 7.76 -4.75
CA ALA A 41 -7.65 6.32 -4.62
C ALA A 41 -9.12 5.94 -4.87
N GLU A 42 -10.08 6.60 -4.20
CA GLU A 42 -11.51 6.35 -4.41
C GLU A 42 -11.90 6.50 -5.89
N ARG A 43 -11.36 7.50 -6.59
CA ARG A 43 -11.61 7.73 -8.02
C ARG A 43 -10.99 6.63 -8.88
N PHE A 44 -9.75 6.25 -8.61
CA PHE A 44 -9.06 5.19 -9.33
C PHE A 44 -9.85 3.88 -9.27
N TRP A 45 -10.16 3.36 -8.08
CA TRP A 45 -10.91 2.11 -7.92
C TRP A 45 -12.37 2.21 -8.37
N ALA A 46 -13.01 3.38 -8.22
CA ALA A 46 -14.37 3.58 -8.72
C ALA A 46 -14.44 3.68 -10.25
N SER A 47 -13.36 4.11 -10.90
CA SER A 47 -13.23 4.12 -12.37
C SER A 47 -12.98 2.74 -12.96
N GLY A 48 -12.48 1.80 -12.15
CA GLY A 48 -12.28 0.41 -12.52
C GLY A 48 -13.57 -0.43 -12.54
N LYS A 49 -13.42 -1.74 -12.40
CA LYS A 49 -14.55 -2.70 -12.51
C LYS A 49 -15.50 -2.69 -11.30
N LEU A 50 -15.10 -2.03 -10.21
CA LEU A 50 -15.78 -2.10 -8.91
C LEU A 50 -16.89 -1.05 -8.74
N GLY A 51 -16.83 0.05 -9.49
CA GLY A 51 -17.77 1.16 -9.36
C GLY A 51 -17.90 1.64 -7.91
N LYS A 52 -19.10 1.52 -7.33
CA LYS A 52 -19.38 1.99 -5.95
C LYS A 52 -18.60 1.23 -4.87
N PHE A 53 -18.16 0.00 -5.14
CA PHE A 53 -17.36 -0.80 -4.21
C PHE A 53 -15.90 -0.34 -4.14
N GLY A 54 -15.43 0.43 -5.13
CA GLY A 54 -14.05 0.93 -5.15
C GLY A 54 -13.69 1.80 -3.94
N LYS A 55 -14.69 2.47 -3.33
CA LYS A 55 -14.48 3.24 -2.10
C LYS A 55 -14.11 2.37 -0.90
N MET A 56 -14.61 1.14 -0.83
CA MET A 56 -14.26 0.21 0.24
C MET A 56 -12.82 -0.28 0.07
N SER A 57 -12.43 -0.60 -1.17
CA SER A 57 -11.03 -0.96 -1.49
C SER A 57 -10.05 0.17 -1.17
N ALA A 58 -10.35 1.40 -1.57
CA ALA A 58 -9.52 2.56 -1.22
C ALA A 58 -9.37 2.71 0.31
N ARG A 59 -10.45 2.57 1.08
CA ARG A 59 -10.37 2.68 2.55
C ARG A 59 -9.56 1.55 3.19
N ALA A 60 -9.71 0.31 2.70
CA ALA A 60 -8.94 -0.82 3.19
C ALA A 60 -7.44 -0.61 2.93
N MET A 61 -7.08 -0.21 1.71
CA MET A 61 -5.72 0.17 1.32
C MET A 61 -5.13 1.22 2.27
N PHE A 62 -5.84 2.31 2.55
CA PHE A 62 -5.34 3.33 3.48
C PHE A 62 -5.13 2.75 4.87
N ASN A 63 -6.06 1.94 5.38
CA ASN A 63 -5.93 1.35 6.71
C ASN A 63 -4.70 0.43 6.87
N GLU A 64 -4.15 -0.07 5.77
CA GLU A 64 -2.99 -0.97 5.76
C GLU A 64 -1.67 -0.26 5.43
N VAL A 65 -1.72 0.76 4.57
CA VAL A 65 -0.53 1.43 4.01
C VAL A 65 -0.21 2.75 4.72
N ASP A 66 -1.23 3.51 5.15
CA ASP A 66 -1.09 4.81 5.82
C ASP A 66 -0.63 4.63 7.27
N ASP A 67 0.69 4.48 7.45
CA ASP A 67 1.31 4.16 8.75
C ASP A 67 1.25 5.35 9.73
N ASP A 68 1.30 6.59 9.22
CA ASP A 68 1.23 7.80 10.04
C ASP A 68 -0.21 8.34 10.22
N ALA A 69 -1.20 7.70 9.59
CA ALA A 69 -2.61 8.04 9.60
C ALA A 69 -2.92 9.48 9.14
N ASN A 70 -2.10 10.04 8.25
CA ASN A 70 -2.25 11.39 7.73
C ASN A 70 -3.30 11.48 6.58
N LYS A 71 -3.87 10.35 6.16
CA LYS A 71 -4.84 10.21 5.04
C LYS A 71 -4.26 10.51 3.66
N SER A 72 -2.96 10.33 3.51
CA SER A 72 -2.20 10.40 2.27
C SER A 72 -1.11 9.32 2.28
N ILE A 73 -0.93 8.64 1.16
CA ILE A 73 0.09 7.61 1.04
C ILE A 73 1.22 8.22 0.24
N SER A 74 2.37 8.39 0.88
CA SER A 74 3.60 8.76 0.19
C SER A 74 4.16 7.56 -0.58
N TYR A 75 4.95 7.85 -1.62
CA TYR A 75 5.65 6.80 -2.36
C TYR A 75 6.55 5.92 -1.45
N THR A 76 7.10 6.51 -0.38
CA THR A 76 7.92 5.77 0.58
C THR A 76 7.11 4.78 1.40
N GLU A 77 5.95 5.17 1.92
CA GLU A 77 5.04 4.27 2.65
C GLU A 77 4.54 3.14 1.75
N TRP A 78 4.21 3.48 0.51
CA TRP A 78 3.79 2.52 -0.50
C TRP A 78 4.85 1.45 -0.77
N VAL A 79 6.10 1.83 -1.02
CA VAL A 79 7.21 0.87 -1.26
C VAL A 79 7.49 0.04 -0.01
N ASN A 80 7.50 0.66 1.17
CA ASN A 80 7.73 -0.05 2.43
C ASN A 80 6.64 -1.11 2.70
N PHE A 81 5.38 -0.80 2.38
CA PHE A 81 4.29 -1.75 2.49
C PHE A 81 4.54 -3.00 1.62
N TRP A 82 4.86 -2.82 0.34
CA TRP A 82 5.12 -3.95 -0.56
C TRP A 82 6.36 -4.76 -0.18
N ALA A 83 7.38 -4.10 0.38
CA ALA A 83 8.52 -4.80 0.93
C ALA A 83 8.14 -5.68 2.13
N ASN A 84 7.28 -5.18 3.03
CA ASN A 84 6.75 -5.95 4.15
C ASN A 84 5.89 -7.14 3.68
N VAL A 85 5.02 -6.94 2.69
CA VAL A 85 4.20 -8.03 2.11
C VAL A 85 5.10 -9.15 1.57
N ARG A 86 6.19 -8.79 0.89
CA ARG A 86 7.18 -9.73 0.37
C ARG A 86 7.98 -10.45 1.47
N GLU A 87 8.33 -9.74 2.55
CA GLU A 87 9.06 -10.31 3.69
C GLU A 87 8.16 -11.03 4.70
N SER A 88 6.83 -10.98 4.51
CA SER A 88 5.86 -11.66 5.37
C SER A 88 6.18 -13.15 5.44
N LYS A 89 6.37 -13.64 6.67
CA LYS A 89 6.74 -15.04 6.92
C LYS A 89 5.54 -15.98 6.96
N GLU A 90 4.32 -15.45 7.10
CA GLU A 90 3.11 -16.27 7.15
C GLU A 90 2.63 -16.67 5.75
N HIS A 91 2.79 -15.79 4.76
CA HIS A 91 2.46 -16.06 3.37
C HIS A 91 3.71 -15.80 2.52
N GLN A 92 4.35 -16.88 2.05
CA GLN A 92 5.50 -16.79 1.14
C GLN A 92 5.02 -16.37 -0.26
N TYR A 93 4.59 -15.13 -0.42
CA TYR A 93 4.28 -14.57 -1.73
C TYR A 93 5.57 -14.48 -2.54
N THR A 94 5.58 -15.07 -3.73
CA THR A 94 6.73 -14.92 -4.63
C THR A 94 6.66 -13.58 -5.35
N ASP A 95 7.81 -13.14 -5.88
CA ASP A 95 7.88 -11.91 -6.68
C ASP A 95 6.88 -11.96 -7.85
N GLU A 96 6.69 -13.13 -8.45
CA GLU A 96 5.71 -13.33 -9.53
C GLU A 96 4.27 -13.16 -9.07
N GLU A 97 3.88 -13.74 -7.93
CA GLU A 97 2.51 -13.62 -7.40
C GLU A 97 2.17 -12.16 -7.05
N ILE A 98 3.10 -11.45 -6.41
CA ILE A 98 2.94 -10.02 -6.11
C ILE A 98 2.76 -9.22 -7.41
N ILE A 99 3.57 -9.51 -8.43
CA ILE A 99 3.47 -8.85 -9.74
C ILE A 99 2.11 -9.13 -10.41
N GLU A 100 1.63 -10.38 -10.42
CA GLU A 100 0.35 -10.74 -11.04
C GLU A 100 -0.82 -10.01 -10.39
N GLU A 101 -0.81 -9.91 -9.06
CA GLU A 101 -1.86 -9.26 -8.29
C GLU A 101 -1.81 -7.73 -8.40
N LEU A 102 -0.61 -7.13 -8.41
CA LEU A 102 -0.44 -5.71 -8.75
C LEU A 102 -1.02 -5.40 -10.14
N ASN A 103 -0.73 -6.26 -11.12
CA ASN A 103 -1.30 -6.13 -12.46
C ASN A 103 -2.83 -6.27 -12.49
N ALA A 104 -3.40 -7.10 -11.62
CA ALA A 104 -4.85 -7.22 -11.48
C ALA A 104 -5.44 -5.89 -10.95
N MET A 105 -4.85 -5.30 -9.91
CA MET A 105 -5.28 -4.00 -9.38
C MET A 105 -5.13 -2.86 -10.40
N ILE A 106 -4.04 -2.84 -11.17
CA ILE A 106 -3.85 -1.91 -12.29
C ILE A 106 -4.99 -2.03 -13.33
N LYS A 107 -5.50 -3.24 -13.56
CA LYS A 107 -6.64 -3.50 -14.46
C LYS A 107 -8.01 -3.18 -13.82
N GLY A 108 -8.02 -2.64 -12.61
CA GLY A 108 -9.22 -2.21 -11.89
C GLY A 108 -9.89 -3.31 -11.05
N GLU A 109 -9.13 -4.31 -10.61
CA GLU A 109 -9.58 -5.26 -9.58
C GLU A 109 -9.52 -4.63 -8.16
N ALA A 110 -10.13 -5.32 -7.19
CA ALA A 110 -10.25 -4.82 -5.82
C ALA A 110 -8.91 -4.85 -5.08
N TRP A 111 -8.76 -3.95 -4.11
CA TRP A 111 -7.73 -4.12 -3.08
C TRP A 111 -7.92 -5.47 -2.41
N ARG A 112 -6.85 -6.25 -2.36
CA ARG A 112 -6.79 -7.49 -1.60
C ARG A 112 -6.31 -7.16 -0.19
N ASP A 113 -6.92 -7.75 0.81
CA ASP A 113 -6.42 -7.72 2.19
C ASP A 113 -5.09 -8.48 2.20
N TRP A 114 -3.98 -7.74 2.17
CA TRP A 114 -2.65 -8.31 2.18
C TRP A 114 -2.26 -8.46 3.65
N ASP A 115 -2.73 -9.54 4.26
CA ASP A 115 -2.49 -9.88 5.65
C ASP A 115 -0.98 -10.10 5.88
N ASP A 116 -0.25 -9.01 6.10
CA ASP A 116 1.19 -8.95 6.36
C ASP A 116 1.49 -9.06 7.88
N GLY A 117 0.50 -9.46 8.67
CA GLY A 117 0.57 -9.52 10.14
C GLY A 117 0.22 -8.20 10.82
N ARG A 118 -0.07 -7.11 10.09
CA ARG A 118 -0.72 -5.91 10.65
C ARG A 118 -2.23 -6.12 10.70
N SER A 119 -2.67 -6.77 11.77
CA SER A 119 -4.10 -7.01 12.02
C SER A 119 -4.90 -5.69 11.98
N THR A 120 -5.85 -5.58 11.06
CA THR A 120 -6.85 -4.48 11.01
C THR A 120 -7.91 -4.58 12.12
N SER A 121 -7.58 -5.23 13.25
CA SER A 121 -8.48 -5.46 14.38
C SER A 121 -7.69 -5.53 15.69
N HIS A 122 -7.40 -4.37 16.29
CA HIS A 122 -7.71 -4.19 17.71
C HIS A 122 -7.84 -2.70 18.05
N ALA A 123 -9.05 -2.34 18.47
CA ALA A 123 -9.26 -1.23 19.37
C ALA A 123 -8.25 -1.33 20.51
N LYS A 124 -7.39 -0.32 20.64
CA LYS A 124 -6.65 -0.09 21.87
C LYS A 124 -7.64 0.47 22.89
N GLU A 125 -8.47 -0.37 23.50
CA GLU A 125 -9.09 0.01 24.76
C GLU A 125 -7.98 0.02 25.84
N PRO A 126 -7.76 1.15 26.53
CA PRO A 126 -6.80 1.20 27.62
C PRO A 126 -7.35 0.38 28.78
N GLY A 127 -6.47 -0.43 29.39
CA GLY A 127 -6.83 -1.33 30.47
C GLY A 127 -7.65 -0.67 31.58
N ALA A 128 -8.68 -1.39 32.02
CA ALA A 128 -9.27 -1.22 33.34
C ALA A 128 -8.90 -2.46 34.15
N GLY A 129 -7.80 -2.36 34.90
CA GLY A 129 -7.60 -3.22 36.05
C GLY A 129 -8.54 -2.79 37.16
N THR A 130 -9.29 -3.76 37.70
CA THR A 130 -9.69 -3.84 39.11
C THR A 130 -9.91 -5.31 39.44
#